data_AF-A0A8R7Q990-F1
#
_entry.id   AF-A0A8R7Q990-F1
#
_cell.length_a   1.000
_cell.length_b   1.000
_cell.length_c   1.000
_cell.angle_alpha   90.00
_cell.angle_beta   90.00
_cell.angle_gamma   90.00
#
_symmetry.space_group_name_H-M   'P 1'
#
loop_
_entity.id
_entity.type
_entity.pdbx_description
1 polymer ?
#
loop_
_entity_poly.entity_id
_entity_poly.type
_entity_poly.pdbx_seq_one_letter_code
_entity_poly.pdbx_strand_id
1 'polypeptide(L)'
;MMSLDEERSAILLHQLEVGDEEMRGMVLDRFKQCAHWIMENRQGHAVFEALLRSIQVIVDDDRRREELEIIVEAAVTPELVGRSSTHGVTSLKLLITAVAWNPGLSTALVNYFLRDRVMDNVGGNELITRCFLSMDYEATRALVRDAIDTIDDKLDSPLGRLACLPTCFRYAEGEELPLFEDALVERAVTMAMGPNSNRLVQSLLDRDRDPDMDRNEFRRRLLSRLMQHVVSLSNHWYGRFVLRRCFMSKHKELQPIVLTACADLPQGDVQALVMQILPLHMVLQEGNDYPVTARRLALKIQALPAHIREHNKLEPLMSAVTRVLADNLPNLGD
;
A
#
# COMPACT_ATOMS: atom_id res chain seq x y z
N MET A 1 30.17 32.37 0.04
CA MET A 1 29.53 31.18 0.65
C MET A 1 29.71 31.29 2.15
N MET A 2 28.70 31.76 2.88
CA MET A 2 28.69 31.71 4.35
C MET A 2 27.78 30.55 4.74
N SER A 3 28.29 29.59 5.50
CA SER A 3 27.44 28.60 6.14
C SER A 3 26.54 29.31 7.16
N LEU A 4 25.30 28.86 7.32
CA LEU A 4 24.47 29.17 8.48
C LEU A 4 25.21 28.58 9.69
N ASP A 5 25.97 29.41 10.39
CA ASP A 5 26.47 29.06 11.71
C ASP A 5 25.31 29.04 12.73
N GLU A 6 25.52 28.39 13.86
CA GLU A 6 24.46 28.20 14.87
C GLU A 6 23.96 29.53 15.45
N GLU A 7 24.84 30.52 15.56
CA GLU A 7 24.54 31.84 16.12
C GLU A 7 23.64 32.67 15.21
N ARG A 8 23.93 32.70 13.90
CA ARG A 8 23.07 33.35 12.90
C ARG A 8 21.73 32.65 12.75
N SER A 9 21.72 31.32 12.82
CA SER A 9 20.47 30.55 12.77
C SER A 9 19.59 30.90 13.97
N ALA A 10 20.16 31.02 15.17
CA ALA A 10 19.43 31.39 16.38
C ALA A 10 18.84 32.80 16.31
N ILE A 11 19.57 33.78 15.76
CA ILE A 11 19.06 35.14 15.55
C ILE A 11 17.89 35.15 14.56
N LEU A 12 18.03 34.45 13.42
CA LEU A 12 16.95 34.33 12.43
C LEU A 12 15.70 33.67 13.00
N LEU A 13 15.88 32.59 13.77
CA LEU A 13 14.78 31.90 14.46
C LEU A 13 14.03 32.84 15.40
N HIS A 14 14.75 33.55 16.27
CA HIS A 14 14.12 34.46 17.22
C HIS A 14 13.34 35.57 16.53
N GLN A 15 13.87 36.17 15.46
CA GLN A 15 13.18 37.24 14.73
C GLN A 15 11.94 36.74 13.99
N LEU A 16 11.99 35.53 13.41
CA LEU A 16 10.81 34.90 12.80
C LEU A 16 9.73 34.54 13.85
N GLU A 17 10.15 34.11 15.04
CA GLU A 17 9.25 33.81 16.16
C GLU A 17 8.55 35.05 16.72
N VAL A 18 9.24 36.19 16.75
CA VAL A 18 8.67 37.49 17.18
C VAL A 18 7.81 38.13 16.09
N GLY A 19 7.82 37.59 14.86
CA GLY A 19 6.94 38.01 13.77
C GLY A 19 7.46 39.19 12.95
N ASP A 20 8.77 39.42 12.94
CA ASP A 20 9.40 40.49 12.14
C ASP A 20 9.12 40.29 10.64
N GLU A 21 8.34 41.21 10.06
CA GLU A 21 7.94 41.14 8.64
C GLU A 21 9.09 41.42 7.68
N GLU A 22 10.02 42.30 8.04
CA GLU A 22 11.19 42.62 7.21
C GLU A 22 12.13 41.42 7.16
N MET A 23 12.35 40.80 8.34
CA MET A 23 13.13 39.57 8.43
C MET A 23 12.48 38.43 7.65
N ARG A 24 11.15 38.26 7.76
CA ARG A 24 10.41 37.25 7.00
C ARG A 24 10.58 37.44 5.49
N GLY A 25 10.45 38.67 5.00
CA GLY A 25 10.68 39.02 3.60
C GLY A 25 12.10 38.67 3.13
N MET A 26 13.13 39.03 3.92
CA MET A 26 14.52 38.68 3.62
C MET A 26 14.76 37.17 3.57
N VAL A 27 14.18 36.41 4.50
CA VAL A 27 14.31 34.96 4.54
C VAL A 27 13.58 34.32 3.36
N LEU A 28 12.40 34.82 2.96
CA LEU A 28 11.66 34.37 1.78
C LEU A 28 12.47 34.59 0.49
N ASP A 29 13.03 35.78 0.31
CA ASP A 29 13.85 36.09 -0.88
C ASP A 29 15.11 35.23 -0.92
N ARG A 30 15.69 34.92 0.24
CA ARG A 30 16.81 33.98 0.33
C ARG A 30 16.37 32.55 0.00
N PHE A 31 15.19 32.14 0.46
CA PHE A 31 14.64 30.82 0.18
C PHE A 31 14.43 30.60 -1.32
N LYS A 32 13.90 31.60 -2.04
CA LYS A 32 13.77 31.57 -3.52
C LYS A 32 15.05 31.16 -4.23
N GLN A 33 16.21 31.60 -3.72
CA GLN A 33 17.51 31.38 -4.35
C GLN A 33 18.18 30.07 -3.90
N CYS A 34 17.82 29.53 -2.74
CA CYS A 34 18.59 28.50 -2.04
C CYS A 34 17.73 27.44 -1.32
N ALA A 35 16.50 27.17 -1.79
CA ALA A 35 15.55 26.27 -1.15
C ALA A 35 16.13 24.89 -0.80
N HIS A 36 16.80 24.24 -1.76
CA HIS A 36 17.43 22.93 -1.57
C HIS A 36 18.39 22.91 -0.37
N TRP A 37 19.27 23.89 -0.26
CA TRP A 37 20.27 23.94 0.80
C TRP A 37 19.65 24.21 2.17
N ILE A 38 18.61 25.04 2.22
CA ILE A 38 17.87 25.32 3.46
C ILE A 38 17.12 24.07 3.92
N MET A 39 16.44 23.37 3.02
CA MET A 39 15.59 22.23 3.38
C MET A 39 16.38 20.96 3.76
N GLU A 40 17.61 20.80 3.26
CA GLU A 40 18.42 19.58 3.43
C GLU A 40 19.36 19.57 4.65
N ASN A 41 19.57 20.71 5.30
CA ASN A 41 20.47 20.84 6.46
C ASN A 41 19.69 21.13 7.75
N ARG A 42 20.18 20.64 8.90
CA ARG A 42 19.55 20.75 10.23
C ARG A 42 19.22 22.19 10.62
N GLN A 43 20.16 23.12 10.48
CA GLN A 43 19.94 24.53 10.82
C GLN A 43 18.97 25.20 9.83
N GLY A 44 19.11 24.92 8.54
CA GLY A 44 18.21 25.45 7.51
C GLY A 44 16.77 24.96 7.68
N HIS A 45 16.58 23.69 8.03
CA HIS A 45 15.28 23.10 8.31
C HIS A 45 14.58 23.82 9.47
N ALA A 46 15.30 24.15 10.55
CA ALA A 46 14.72 24.90 11.66
C ALA A 46 14.27 26.31 11.23
N VAL A 47 15.09 27.01 10.43
CA VAL A 47 14.74 28.33 9.88
C VAL A 47 13.52 28.21 8.96
N PHE A 48 13.43 27.15 8.15
CA PHE A 48 12.29 26.89 7.29
C PHE A 48 11.01 26.61 8.08
N GLU A 49 11.10 25.84 9.16
CA GLU A 49 9.96 25.60 10.05
C GLU A 49 9.47 26.91 10.70
N ALA A 50 10.38 27.73 11.22
CA ALA A 50 10.04 29.04 11.79
C ALA A 50 9.42 29.97 10.74
N LEU A 51 9.94 29.95 9.51
CA LEU A 51 9.36 30.69 8.39
C LEU A 51 7.91 30.27 8.14
N LEU A 52 7.64 28.97 7.99
CA LEU A 52 6.29 28.48 7.77
C LEU A 52 5.34 28.84 8.94
N ARG A 53 5.81 28.76 10.19
CA ARG A 53 5.03 29.19 11.36
C ARG A 53 4.73 30.68 11.32
N SER A 54 5.69 31.52 10.96
CA SER A 54 5.49 32.97 10.86
C SER A 54 4.44 33.33 9.79
N ILE A 55 4.42 32.58 8.67
CA ILE A 55 3.43 32.75 7.59
C ILE A 55 2.05 32.27 8.03
N GLN A 56 1.96 31.21 8.83
CA GLN A 56 0.68 30.68 9.33
C GLN A 56 -0.08 31.65 10.24
N VAL A 57 0.62 32.58 10.90
CA VAL A 57 0.01 33.58 11.80
C VAL A 57 -0.51 34.81 11.04
N ILE A 58 -0.21 34.94 9.74
CA ILE A 58 -0.74 36.01 8.89
C ILE A 58 -2.27 35.88 8.79
N VAL A 59 -2.97 36.95 9.18
CA VAL A 59 -4.45 37.02 9.18
C VAL A 59 -5.01 37.30 7.79
N ASP A 60 -4.23 37.95 6.93
CA ASP A 60 -4.59 38.21 5.54
C ASP A 60 -4.34 36.95 4.69
N ASP A 61 -5.41 36.28 4.30
CA ASP A 61 -5.36 35.05 3.51
C ASP A 61 -4.71 35.23 2.13
N ASP A 62 -4.86 36.40 1.50
CA ASP A 62 -4.25 36.68 0.19
C ASP A 62 -2.73 36.82 0.34
N ARG A 63 -2.28 37.60 1.32
CA ARG A 63 -0.84 37.73 1.63
C ARG A 63 -0.23 36.39 2.05
N ARG A 64 -0.92 35.64 2.90
CA ARG A 64 -0.48 34.30 3.33
C ARG A 64 -0.34 33.36 2.12
N ARG A 65 -1.30 33.39 1.19
CA ARG A 65 -1.25 32.59 -0.03
C ARG A 65 -0.05 32.99 -0.90
N GLU A 66 0.19 34.27 -1.13
CA GLU A 66 1.31 34.77 -1.93
C GLU A 66 2.68 34.35 -1.37
N GLU A 67 2.88 34.50 -0.05
CA GLU A 67 4.13 34.09 0.60
C GLU A 67 4.33 32.55 0.53
N LEU A 68 3.26 31.76 0.61
CA LEU A 68 3.33 30.31 0.42
C LEU A 68 3.55 29.89 -1.04
N GLU A 69 2.97 30.60 -2.00
CA GLU A 69 3.15 30.35 -3.43
C GLU A 69 4.63 30.46 -3.82
N ILE A 70 5.28 31.51 -3.35
CA ILE A 70 6.74 31.71 -3.47
C ILE A 70 7.51 30.49 -2.94
N ILE A 71 7.13 29.97 -1.77
CA ILE A 71 7.79 28.82 -1.16
C ILE A 71 7.53 27.57 -1.99
N VAL A 72 6.30 27.34 -2.44
CA VAL A 72 5.96 26.21 -3.30
C VAL A 72 6.83 26.28 -4.56
N GLU A 73 6.78 27.37 -5.32
CA GLU A 73 7.58 27.57 -6.54
C GLU A 73 9.08 27.31 -6.33
N ALA A 74 9.64 27.77 -5.21
CA ALA A 74 11.05 27.57 -4.88
C ALA A 74 11.37 26.15 -4.42
N ALA A 75 10.48 25.51 -3.66
CA ALA A 75 10.64 24.13 -3.18
C ALA A 75 10.41 23.10 -4.32
N VAL A 76 9.71 23.51 -5.38
CA VAL A 76 9.43 22.69 -6.57
C VAL A 76 10.47 22.81 -7.69
N THR A 77 11.66 23.35 -7.40
CA THR A 77 12.80 23.25 -8.33
C THR A 77 13.26 21.79 -8.45
N PRO A 78 13.56 21.29 -9.67
CA PRO A 78 13.90 19.89 -9.90
C PRO A 78 15.00 19.36 -8.97
N GLU A 79 14.94 18.06 -8.63
CA GLU A 79 15.93 17.29 -7.85
C GLU A 79 15.84 17.34 -6.32
N LEU A 80 14.93 18.12 -5.72
CA LEU A 80 14.86 18.27 -4.26
C LEU A 80 14.38 16.99 -3.56
N VAL A 81 13.50 16.18 -4.19
CA VAL A 81 13.01 14.92 -3.60
C VAL A 81 13.95 13.75 -3.91
N GLY A 82 14.50 13.70 -5.13
CA GLY A 82 15.47 12.66 -5.54
C GLY A 82 16.79 12.69 -4.76
N ARG A 83 17.13 13.82 -4.13
CA ARG A 83 18.33 14.00 -3.28
C ARG A 83 18.04 14.14 -1.79
N SER A 84 16.76 14.18 -1.39
CA SER A 84 16.38 14.53 -0.02
C SER A 84 16.96 13.55 1.00
N SER A 85 17.86 14.08 1.83
CA SER A 85 18.20 13.52 3.14
C SER A 85 16.93 13.46 4.02
N THR A 86 17.01 12.82 5.19
CA THR A 86 15.93 12.80 6.20
C THR A 86 15.35 14.18 6.48
N HIS A 87 16.16 15.25 6.40
CA HIS A 87 15.73 16.63 6.62
C HIS A 87 14.89 17.18 5.47
N GLY A 88 15.21 16.86 4.21
CA GLY A 88 14.43 17.30 3.05
C GLY A 88 13.01 16.72 3.05
N VAL A 89 12.87 15.42 3.35
CA VAL A 89 11.54 14.78 3.53
C VAL A 89 10.76 15.45 4.66
N THR A 90 11.41 15.79 5.78
CA THR A 90 10.75 16.45 6.91
C THR A 90 10.28 17.86 6.55
N SER A 91 11.13 18.65 5.88
CA SER A 91 10.78 19.98 5.38
C SER A 91 9.58 19.93 4.42
N LEU A 92 9.56 18.98 3.49
CA LEU A 92 8.42 18.81 2.57
C LEU A 92 7.13 18.44 3.30
N LYS A 93 7.18 17.62 4.37
CA LYS A 93 6.00 17.33 5.21
C LYS A 93 5.45 18.58 5.89
N LEU A 94 6.33 19.47 6.35
CA LEU A 94 5.91 20.76 6.91
C LEU A 94 5.23 21.62 5.84
N LEU A 95 5.80 21.68 4.63
CA LEU A 95 5.21 22.43 3.52
C LEU A 95 3.82 21.88 3.12
N ILE A 96 3.68 20.55 2.98
CA ILE A 96 2.39 19.88 2.72
C ILE A 96 1.34 20.30 3.75
N THR A 97 1.72 20.36 5.02
CA THR A 97 0.84 20.77 6.11
C THR A 97 0.48 22.26 6.02
N ALA A 98 1.44 23.10 5.65
CA ALA A 98 1.25 24.55 5.57
C ALA A 98 0.35 24.97 4.40
N VAL A 99 0.36 24.23 3.28
CA VAL A 99 -0.46 24.53 2.09
C VAL A 99 -1.82 23.83 2.09
N ALA A 100 -2.04 22.87 2.99
CA ALA A 100 -3.24 22.03 3.03
C ALA A 100 -4.57 22.79 3.06
N TRP A 101 -4.62 23.94 3.75
CA TRP A 101 -5.82 24.78 3.84
C TRP A 101 -6.21 25.43 2.50
N ASN A 102 -5.29 25.50 1.53
CA ASN A 102 -5.49 26.12 0.23
C ASN A 102 -5.50 25.05 -0.89
N PRO A 103 -6.66 24.78 -1.52
CA PRO A 103 -6.76 23.76 -2.56
C PRO A 103 -5.90 24.03 -3.80
N GLY A 104 -5.72 25.31 -4.17
CA GLY A 104 -4.91 25.71 -5.33
C GLY A 104 -3.43 25.38 -5.13
N LEU A 105 -2.87 25.79 -3.98
CA LEU A 105 -1.48 25.49 -3.61
C LEU A 105 -1.26 23.98 -3.39
N SER A 106 -2.22 23.30 -2.77
CA SER A 106 -2.18 21.84 -2.61
C SER A 106 -2.12 21.13 -3.97
N THR A 107 -2.96 21.54 -4.92
CA THR A 107 -2.98 21.00 -6.29
C THR A 107 -1.67 21.29 -7.03
N ALA A 108 -1.13 22.51 -6.91
CA ALA A 108 0.15 22.87 -7.51
C ALA A 108 1.30 22.00 -6.98
N LEU A 109 1.34 21.78 -5.66
CA LEU A 109 2.36 20.94 -5.02
C LEU A 109 2.22 19.46 -5.43
N VAL A 110 1.00 18.94 -5.50
CA VAL A 110 0.74 17.56 -5.97
C VAL A 110 1.16 17.39 -7.44
N ASN A 111 0.82 18.32 -8.31
CA ASN A 111 1.23 18.28 -9.73
C ASN A 111 2.75 18.30 -9.87
N TYR A 112 3.46 19.01 -9.00
CA TYR A 112 4.90 18.92 -8.95
C TYR A 112 5.39 17.54 -8.53
N PHE A 113 4.82 16.94 -7.48
CA PHE A 113 5.20 15.60 -7.03
C PHE A 113 5.02 14.54 -8.13
N LEU A 114 3.99 14.70 -8.96
CA LEU A 114 3.80 13.87 -10.15
C LEU A 114 4.92 14.10 -11.18
N ARG A 115 5.24 15.37 -11.50
CA ARG A 115 6.31 15.72 -12.44
C ARG A 115 7.68 15.19 -12.01
N ASP A 116 8.01 15.28 -10.73
CA ASP A 116 9.29 14.83 -10.16
C ASP A 116 9.30 13.33 -9.81
N ARG A 117 8.22 12.61 -10.14
CA ARG A 117 8.05 11.17 -9.88
C ARG A 117 8.34 10.82 -8.42
N VAL A 118 7.83 11.61 -7.48
CA VAL A 118 8.10 11.48 -6.04
C VAL A 118 7.76 10.10 -5.50
N MET A 119 6.71 9.48 -6.03
CA MET A 119 6.31 8.11 -5.69
C MET A 119 7.41 7.07 -5.93
N ASP A 120 8.36 7.37 -6.82
CA ASP A 120 9.41 6.46 -7.21
C ASP A 120 10.69 6.62 -6.37
N ASN A 121 10.74 7.65 -5.52
CA ASN A 121 11.91 8.04 -4.72
C ASN A 121 11.87 7.46 -3.30
N VAL A 122 13.05 7.32 -2.69
CA VAL A 122 13.18 6.97 -1.27
C VAL A 122 12.53 8.07 -0.42
N GLY A 123 11.68 7.70 0.55
CA GLY A 123 10.90 8.67 1.33
C GLY A 123 9.64 9.18 0.63
N GLY A 124 9.45 8.88 -0.66
CA GLY A 124 8.26 9.26 -1.43
C GLY A 124 6.96 8.82 -0.77
N ASN A 125 6.88 7.56 -0.32
CA ASN A 125 5.70 7.03 0.38
C ASN A 125 5.33 7.85 1.64
N GLU A 126 6.32 8.40 2.35
CA GLU A 126 6.05 9.23 3.53
C GLU A 126 5.45 10.59 3.16
N LEU A 127 5.89 11.17 2.04
CA LEU A 127 5.34 12.41 1.49
C LEU A 127 3.91 12.19 1.00
N ILE A 128 3.69 11.13 0.23
CA ILE A 128 2.36 10.74 -0.28
C ILE A 128 1.39 10.48 0.89
N THR A 129 1.83 9.76 1.92
CA THR A 129 1.02 9.56 3.13
C THR A 129 0.68 10.90 3.79
N ARG A 130 1.63 11.84 3.85
CA ARG A 130 1.38 13.16 4.44
C ARG A 130 0.40 13.99 3.62
N CYS A 131 0.44 13.91 2.29
CA CYS A 131 -0.55 14.55 1.42
C CYS A 131 -1.96 14.07 1.76
N PHE A 132 -2.20 12.76 1.76
CA PHE A 132 -3.53 12.20 2.06
C PHE A 132 -4.03 12.52 3.47
N LEU A 133 -3.13 12.63 4.45
CA LEU A 133 -3.50 12.96 5.82
C LEU A 133 -3.79 14.45 6.06
N SER A 134 -3.34 15.33 5.17
CA SER A 134 -3.37 16.78 5.42
C SER A 134 -4.27 17.53 4.45
N MET A 135 -4.32 17.10 3.19
CA MET A 135 -5.00 17.79 2.09
C MET A 135 -6.33 17.12 1.77
N ASP A 136 -7.25 17.89 1.18
CA ASP A 136 -8.50 17.36 0.66
C ASP A 136 -8.27 16.33 -0.46
N TYR A 137 -9.20 15.37 -0.58
CA TYR A 137 -9.13 14.32 -1.59
C TYR A 137 -9.09 14.88 -3.02
N GLU A 138 -9.81 15.97 -3.30
CA GLU A 138 -9.80 16.61 -4.64
C GLU A 138 -8.40 17.06 -5.08
N ALA A 139 -7.55 17.51 -4.14
CA ALA A 139 -6.18 17.89 -4.45
C ALA A 139 -5.26 16.67 -4.62
N THR A 140 -5.56 15.57 -3.91
CA THR A 140 -4.69 14.37 -3.86
C THR A 140 -5.12 13.24 -4.80
N ARG A 141 -6.32 13.27 -5.38
CA ARG A 141 -6.82 12.24 -6.32
C ARG A 141 -5.90 12.01 -7.51
N ALA A 142 -5.15 13.05 -7.94
CA ALA A 142 -4.19 12.93 -9.04
C ALA A 142 -3.05 11.95 -8.71
N LEU A 143 -2.68 11.82 -7.43
CA LEU A 143 -1.73 10.81 -6.94
C LEU A 143 -2.31 9.39 -7.10
N VAL A 144 -3.59 9.21 -6.78
CA VAL A 144 -4.27 7.92 -6.95
C VAL A 144 -4.32 7.52 -8.42
N ARG A 145 -4.66 8.46 -9.30
CA ARG A 145 -4.69 8.23 -10.76
C ARG A 145 -3.31 7.87 -11.32
N ASP A 146 -2.27 8.61 -10.95
CA ASP A 146 -0.89 8.29 -11.34
C ASP A 146 -0.46 6.90 -10.86
N ALA A 147 -0.84 6.51 -9.64
CA ALA A 147 -0.56 5.19 -9.10
C ALA A 147 -1.27 4.06 -9.88
N ILE A 148 -2.47 4.31 -10.39
CA ILE A 148 -3.20 3.38 -11.29
C ILE A 148 -2.51 3.33 -12.66
N ASP A 149 -2.21 4.48 -13.25
CA ASP A 149 -1.63 4.58 -14.60
C ASP A 149 -0.23 3.97 -14.68
N THR A 150 0.54 4.04 -13.59
CA THR A 150 1.91 3.52 -13.50
C THR A 150 2.02 2.23 -12.72
N ILE A 151 0.89 1.54 -12.48
CA ILE A 151 0.86 0.36 -11.60
C ILE A 151 1.83 -0.74 -12.05
N ASP A 152 1.93 -1.00 -13.37
CA ASP A 152 2.81 -2.05 -13.91
C ASP A 152 4.29 -1.75 -13.63
N ASP A 153 4.72 -0.52 -13.88
CA ASP A 153 6.09 -0.05 -13.58
C ASP A 153 6.42 -0.18 -12.09
N LYS A 154 5.43 0.04 -11.21
CA LYS A 154 5.61 -0.04 -9.76
C LYS A 154 5.65 -1.47 -9.24
N LEU A 155 4.93 -2.40 -9.87
CA LEU A 155 4.91 -3.81 -9.49
C LEU A 155 6.23 -4.53 -9.79
N ASP A 156 6.89 -4.15 -10.89
CA ASP A 156 8.17 -4.71 -11.32
C ASP A 156 9.38 -4.09 -10.59
N SER A 157 9.16 -3.00 -9.86
CA SER A 157 10.22 -2.25 -9.20
C SER A 157 10.69 -2.86 -7.87
N PRO A 158 11.93 -2.56 -7.43
CA PRO A 158 12.35 -2.76 -6.05
C PRO A 158 11.41 -2.08 -5.03
N LEU A 159 11.46 -2.56 -3.78
CA LEU A 159 10.57 -2.25 -2.65
C LEU A 159 10.17 -0.77 -2.46
N GLY A 160 11.01 0.19 -2.87
CA GLY A 160 10.74 1.62 -2.72
C GLY A 160 9.52 2.12 -3.50
N ARG A 161 9.40 1.79 -4.79
CA ARG A 161 8.26 2.23 -5.62
C ARG A 161 6.98 1.47 -5.31
N LEU A 162 7.11 0.19 -4.94
CA LEU A 162 5.98 -0.65 -4.53
C LEU A 162 5.32 -0.15 -3.23
N ALA A 163 6.04 0.56 -2.37
CA ALA A 163 5.53 1.01 -1.08
C ALA A 163 4.40 2.05 -1.18
N CYS A 164 4.36 2.84 -2.25
CA CYS A 164 3.33 3.88 -2.43
C CYS A 164 1.97 3.32 -2.85
N LEU A 165 1.93 2.19 -3.56
CA LEU A 165 0.68 1.56 -4.04
C LEU A 165 -0.30 1.25 -2.89
N PRO A 166 0.07 0.53 -1.82
CA PRO A 166 -0.85 0.27 -0.71
C PRO A 166 -1.23 1.54 0.07
N THR A 167 -0.47 2.63 -0.02
CA THR A 167 -0.87 3.92 0.55
C THR A 167 -1.92 4.60 -0.34
N CYS A 168 -1.68 4.70 -1.64
CA CYS A 168 -2.65 5.28 -2.58
C CYS A 168 -3.96 4.50 -2.59
N PHE A 169 -3.90 3.16 -2.56
CA PHE A 169 -5.08 2.31 -2.48
C PHE A 169 -5.89 2.52 -1.20
N ARG A 170 -5.22 2.79 -0.07
CA ARG A 170 -5.89 3.01 1.22
C ARG A 170 -6.75 4.27 1.21
N TYR A 171 -6.22 5.35 0.63
CA TYR A 171 -6.86 6.66 0.58
C TYR A 171 -7.65 6.88 -0.71
N ALA A 172 -7.78 5.88 -1.58
CA ALA A 172 -8.61 5.98 -2.77
C ALA A 172 -10.10 6.01 -2.37
N GLU A 173 -10.82 7.00 -2.88
CA GLU A 173 -12.24 7.25 -2.65
C GLU A 173 -12.94 7.57 -3.97
N GLY A 174 -14.27 7.76 -3.93
CA GLY A 174 -15.04 8.20 -5.09
C GLY A 174 -14.89 7.28 -6.31
N GLU A 175 -14.65 7.87 -7.48
CA GLU A 175 -14.55 7.17 -8.77
C GLU A 175 -13.22 6.43 -8.95
N GLU A 176 -12.14 6.92 -8.34
CA GLU A 176 -10.82 6.28 -8.46
C GLU A 176 -10.77 4.94 -7.76
N LEU A 177 -11.56 4.76 -6.69
CA LEU A 177 -11.47 3.55 -5.90
C LEU A 177 -11.86 2.28 -6.68
N PRO A 178 -13.05 2.19 -7.32
CA PRO A 178 -13.40 1.03 -8.13
C PRO A 178 -12.38 0.79 -9.26
N LEU A 179 -11.85 1.84 -9.88
CA LEU A 179 -10.83 1.73 -10.93
C LEU A 179 -9.54 1.11 -10.39
N PHE A 180 -9.13 1.49 -9.18
CA PHE A 180 -7.95 0.92 -8.54
C PHE A 180 -8.18 -0.55 -8.16
N GLU A 181 -9.36 -0.87 -7.61
CA GLU A 181 -9.74 -2.24 -7.29
C GLU A 181 -9.70 -3.13 -8.53
N ASP A 182 -10.27 -2.66 -9.65
CA ASP A 182 -10.26 -3.36 -10.93
C ASP A 182 -8.83 -3.57 -11.43
N ALA A 183 -8.00 -2.52 -11.44
CA ALA A 183 -6.61 -2.60 -11.87
C ALA A 183 -5.78 -3.61 -11.07
N LEU A 184 -6.00 -3.68 -9.75
CA LEU A 184 -5.36 -4.66 -8.86
C LEU A 184 -5.89 -6.08 -9.09
N VAL A 185 -7.19 -6.26 -9.28
CA VAL A 185 -7.78 -7.58 -9.56
C VAL A 185 -7.29 -8.12 -10.90
N GLU A 186 -7.24 -7.31 -11.95
CA GLU A 186 -6.71 -7.71 -13.27
C GLU A 186 -5.28 -8.25 -13.18
N ARG A 187 -4.46 -7.64 -12.32
CA ARG A 187 -3.04 -7.97 -12.13
C ARG A 187 -2.77 -8.96 -11.02
N ALA A 188 -3.81 -9.50 -10.37
CA ALA A 188 -3.69 -10.31 -9.16
C ALA A 188 -2.69 -11.48 -9.29
N VAL A 189 -2.73 -12.19 -10.41
CA VAL A 189 -1.88 -13.37 -10.66
C VAL A 189 -0.42 -12.95 -10.86
N THR A 190 -0.18 -11.94 -11.70
CA THR A 190 1.16 -11.36 -11.94
C THR A 190 1.76 -10.86 -10.62
N MET A 191 0.97 -10.09 -9.85
CA MET A 191 1.41 -9.62 -8.53
C MET A 191 1.74 -10.76 -7.58
N ALA A 192 0.91 -11.81 -7.52
CA ALA A 192 1.13 -12.95 -6.64
C ALA A 192 2.38 -13.77 -7.01
N MET A 193 2.77 -13.76 -8.29
CA MET A 193 3.97 -14.41 -8.78
C MET A 193 5.21 -13.52 -8.73
N GLY A 194 5.08 -12.20 -8.59
CA GLY A 194 6.24 -11.30 -8.56
C GLY A 194 7.06 -11.37 -7.26
N PRO A 195 8.38 -11.10 -7.30
CA PRO A 195 9.29 -11.27 -6.18
C PRO A 195 9.00 -10.32 -5.00
N ASN A 196 8.53 -9.11 -5.29
CA ASN A 196 8.21 -8.09 -4.30
C ASN A 196 6.69 -7.93 -4.12
N SER A 197 5.95 -7.93 -5.22
CA SER A 197 4.50 -7.71 -5.29
C SER A 197 3.67 -8.80 -4.60
N ASN A 198 4.19 -10.02 -4.41
CA ASN A 198 3.45 -11.08 -3.70
C ASN A 198 3.10 -10.70 -2.24
N ARG A 199 3.91 -9.83 -1.62
CA ARG A 199 3.65 -9.32 -0.27
C ARG A 199 2.50 -8.32 -0.27
N LEU A 200 2.35 -7.53 -1.34
CA LEU A 200 1.22 -6.63 -1.52
C LEU A 200 -0.09 -7.43 -1.56
N VAL A 201 -0.16 -8.49 -2.38
CA VAL A 201 -1.36 -9.35 -2.46
C VAL A 201 -1.72 -9.96 -1.11
N GLN A 202 -0.74 -10.46 -0.36
CA GLN A 202 -0.97 -10.98 0.99
C GLN A 202 -1.56 -9.90 1.90
N SER A 203 -1.02 -8.67 1.85
CA SER A 203 -1.54 -7.56 2.66
C SER A 203 -2.94 -7.10 2.25
N LEU A 204 -3.30 -7.20 0.96
CA LEU A 204 -4.63 -6.83 0.44
C LEU A 204 -5.71 -7.83 0.89
N LEU A 205 -5.33 -9.10 1.08
CA LEU A 205 -6.21 -10.16 1.57
C LEU A 205 -6.44 -10.12 3.09
N ASP A 206 -5.58 -9.42 3.84
CA ASP A 206 -5.66 -9.34 5.30
C ASP A 206 -6.70 -8.31 5.75
N ARG A 207 -7.70 -8.76 6.54
CA ARG A 207 -8.71 -7.88 7.16
C ARG A 207 -8.17 -7.14 8.38
N ASP A 208 -7.23 -7.75 9.10
CA ASP A 208 -6.70 -7.24 10.38
C ASP A 208 -5.88 -5.94 10.25
N ARG A 209 -5.51 -5.59 9.02
CA ARG A 209 -4.69 -4.40 8.77
C ARG A 209 -5.48 -3.11 8.74
N ASP A 210 -6.78 -3.19 8.44
CA ASP A 210 -7.65 -2.02 8.32
C ASP A 210 -9.12 -2.43 8.58
N PRO A 211 -9.50 -2.62 9.87
CA PRO A 211 -10.82 -3.14 10.25
C PRO A 211 -11.97 -2.21 9.89
N ASP A 212 -11.70 -0.91 9.70
CA ASP A 212 -12.69 0.12 9.37
C ASP A 212 -13.00 0.20 7.86
N MET A 213 -12.21 -0.48 7.01
CA MET A 213 -12.45 -0.54 5.56
C MET A 213 -13.21 -1.81 5.14
N ASP A 214 -14.50 -1.66 4.82
CA ASP A 214 -15.31 -2.71 4.19
C ASP A 214 -14.94 -2.92 2.71
N ARG A 215 -13.83 -3.63 2.49
CA ARG A 215 -13.36 -4.07 1.17
C ARG A 215 -13.64 -5.54 0.92
N ASN A 216 -14.74 -6.06 1.46
CA ASN A 216 -15.07 -7.48 1.34
C ASN A 216 -15.36 -7.91 -0.09
N GLU A 217 -16.05 -7.08 -0.89
CA GLU A 217 -16.28 -7.35 -2.32
C GLU A 217 -14.96 -7.42 -3.08
N PHE A 218 -14.10 -6.41 -2.94
CA PHE A 218 -12.77 -6.40 -3.54
C PHE A 218 -11.96 -7.66 -3.17
N ARG A 219 -11.91 -8.02 -1.88
CA ARG A 219 -11.20 -9.23 -1.43
C ARG A 219 -11.78 -10.50 -2.04
N ARG A 220 -13.11 -10.60 -2.17
CA ARG A 220 -13.79 -11.72 -2.85
C ARG A 220 -13.38 -11.80 -4.33
N ARG A 221 -13.38 -10.67 -5.05
CA ARG A 221 -12.95 -10.59 -6.47
C ARG A 221 -11.47 -10.95 -6.63
N LEU A 222 -10.61 -10.38 -5.81
CA LEU A 222 -9.17 -10.65 -5.78
C LEU A 222 -8.89 -12.14 -5.52
N LEU A 223 -9.51 -12.71 -4.49
CA LEU A 223 -9.36 -14.12 -4.15
C LEU A 223 -9.89 -15.03 -5.25
N SER A 224 -11.07 -14.72 -5.82
CA SER A 224 -11.64 -15.49 -6.92
C SER A 224 -10.68 -15.52 -8.11
N ARG A 225 -10.07 -14.39 -8.44
CA ARG A 225 -9.08 -14.31 -9.52
C ARG A 225 -7.83 -15.14 -9.23
N LEU A 226 -7.32 -15.14 -8.00
CA LEU A 226 -6.20 -15.99 -7.60
C LEU A 226 -6.57 -17.48 -7.67
N MET A 227 -7.76 -17.83 -7.20
CA MET A 227 -8.23 -19.21 -7.14
C MET A 227 -8.49 -19.84 -8.52
N GLN A 228 -8.84 -19.05 -9.54
CA GLN A 228 -8.85 -19.50 -10.94
C GLN A 228 -7.49 -20.04 -11.42
N HIS A 229 -6.40 -19.62 -10.77
CA HIS A 229 -5.02 -19.98 -11.13
C HIS A 229 -4.31 -20.74 -9.99
N VAL A 230 -5.06 -21.42 -9.11
CA VAL A 230 -4.51 -22.12 -7.93
C VAL A 230 -3.41 -23.12 -8.28
N VAL A 231 -3.54 -23.86 -9.39
CA VAL A 231 -2.51 -24.83 -9.82
C VAL A 231 -1.23 -24.11 -10.23
N SER A 232 -1.32 -23.12 -11.11
CA SER A 232 -0.17 -22.33 -11.56
C SER A 232 0.52 -21.63 -10.39
N LEU A 233 -0.25 -21.04 -9.47
CA LEU A 233 0.28 -20.38 -8.28
C LEU A 233 0.97 -21.35 -7.32
N SER A 234 0.43 -22.56 -7.14
CA SER A 234 1.02 -23.55 -6.24
C SER A 234 2.36 -24.07 -6.74
N ASN A 235 2.52 -24.18 -8.07
CA ASN A 235 3.78 -24.57 -8.70
C ASN A 235 4.79 -23.41 -8.83
N HIS A 236 4.39 -22.17 -8.52
CA HIS A 236 5.28 -21.00 -8.62
C HIS A 236 6.01 -20.72 -7.30
N TRP A 237 7.29 -20.33 -7.39
CA TRP A 237 8.14 -20.07 -6.22
C TRP A 237 7.57 -19.03 -5.25
N TYR A 238 7.03 -17.93 -5.79
CA TYR A 238 6.40 -16.86 -5.00
C TYR A 238 4.89 -17.10 -4.79
N GLY A 239 4.20 -17.69 -5.77
CA GLY A 239 2.75 -17.89 -5.73
C GLY A 239 2.30 -18.77 -4.57
N ARG A 240 3.10 -19.77 -4.20
CA ARG A 240 2.83 -20.63 -3.04
C ARG A 240 2.74 -19.88 -1.72
N PHE A 241 3.44 -18.74 -1.54
CA PHE A 241 3.34 -17.95 -0.31
C PHE A 241 1.98 -17.26 -0.23
N VAL A 242 1.49 -16.73 -1.35
CA VAL A 242 0.15 -16.14 -1.45
C VAL A 242 -0.92 -17.21 -1.21
N LEU A 243 -0.80 -18.39 -1.80
CA LEU A 243 -1.75 -19.49 -1.56
C LEU A 243 -1.75 -19.97 -0.11
N ARG A 244 -0.58 -20.07 0.54
CA ARG A 244 -0.50 -20.37 1.98
C ARG A 244 -1.33 -19.37 2.79
N ARG A 245 -1.22 -18.08 2.48
CA ARG A 245 -2.00 -17.03 3.14
C ARG A 245 -3.50 -17.19 2.88
N CYS A 246 -3.90 -17.48 1.63
CA CYS A 246 -5.30 -17.74 1.27
C CYS A 246 -5.88 -18.93 2.06
N PHE A 247 -5.14 -20.03 2.15
CA PHE A 247 -5.59 -21.27 2.80
C PHE A 247 -5.65 -21.16 4.33
N MET A 248 -4.82 -20.28 4.91
CA MET A 248 -4.82 -19.99 6.35
C MET A 248 -5.77 -18.84 6.73
N SER A 249 -6.51 -18.28 5.78
CA SER A 249 -7.44 -17.18 6.04
C SER A 249 -8.49 -17.63 7.06
N LYS A 250 -8.76 -16.84 8.09
CA LYS A 250 -9.85 -17.11 9.04
C LYS A 250 -11.15 -16.41 8.65
N HIS A 251 -11.17 -15.78 7.47
CA HIS A 251 -12.33 -15.03 6.99
C HIS A 251 -13.37 -15.99 6.42
N LYS A 252 -14.40 -16.30 7.23
CA LYS A 252 -15.50 -17.21 6.86
C LYS A 252 -16.16 -16.87 5.51
N GLU A 253 -16.23 -15.59 5.16
CA GLU A 253 -16.78 -15.09 3.90
C GLU A 253 -15.93 -15.47 2.67
N LEU A 254 -14.62 -15.64 2.84
CA LEU A 254 -13.67 -15.96 1.77
C LEU A 254 -13.42 -17.46 1.62
N GLN A 255 -13.64 -18.24 2.68
CA GLN A 255 -13.49 -19.69 2.73
C GLN A 255 -14.20 -20.45 1.59
N PRO A 256 -15.49 -20.19 1.27
CA PRO A 256 -16.17 -20.92 0.20
C PRO A 256 -15.50 -20.75 -1.17
N ILE A 257 -14.83 -19.62 -1.43
CA ILE A 257 -14.10 -19.37 -2.69
C ILE A 257 -12.91 -20.33 -2.80
N VAL A 258 -12.10 -20.41 -1.74
CA VAL A 258 -10.92 -21.30 -1.70
C VAL A 258 -11.33 -22.77 -1.79
N LEU A 259 -12.33 -23.15 -0.99
CA LEU A 259 -12.81 -24.53 -0.92
C LEU A 259 -13.38 -25.00 -2.27
N THR A 260 -14.23 -24.18 -2.89
CA THR A 260 -14.85 -24.50 -4.19
C THR A 260 -13.79 -24.64 -5.27
N ALA A 261 -12.85 -23.70 -5.34
CA ALA A 261 -11.79 -23.76 -6.32
C ALA A 261 -10.94 -25.03 -6.20
N CYS A 262 -10.58 -25.44 -4.98
CA CYS A 262 -9.86 -26.69 -4.77
C CYS A 262 -10.72 -27.92 -5.10
N ALA A 263 -12.00 -27.90 -4.70
CA ALA A 263 -12.92 -29.01 -4.92
C ALA A 263 -13.28 -29.21 -6.40
N ASP A 264 -13.18 -28.18 -7.23
CA ASP A 264 -13.48 -28.21 -8.67
C ASP A 264 -12.29 -28.65 -9.53
N LEU A 265 -11.07 -28.68 -8.96
CA LEU A 265 -9.89 -29.13 -9.68
C LEU A 265 -10.03 -30.57 -10.22
N PRO A 266 -9.57 -30.83 -11.46
CA PRO A 266 -9.38 -32.20 -11.95
C PRO A 266 -8.49 -33.04 -11.02
N GLN A 267 -8.64 -34.37 -11.06
CA GLN A 267 -7.90 -35.27 -10.16
C GLN A 267 -6.37 -35.09 -10.25
N GLY A 268 -5.82 -34.90 -11.45
CA GLY A 268 -4.39 -34.65 -11.65
C GLY A 268 -3.91 -33.34 -11.03
N ASP A 269 -4.74 -32.31 -11.05
CA ASP A 269 -4.42 -31.00 -10.48
C ASP A 269 -4.53 -31.01 -8.94
N VAL A 270 -5.46 -31.78 -8.38
CA VAL A 270 -5.51 -32.04 -6.93
C VAL A 270 -4.22 -32.73 -6.47
N GLN A 271 -3.74 -33.72 -7.23
CA GLN A 271 -2.47 -34.36 -6.94
C GLN A 271 -1.31 -33.34 -6.93
N ALA A 272 -1.20 -32.51 -7.96
CA ALA A 272 -0.17 -31.48 -8.05
C ALA A 272 -0.24 -30.51 -6.85
N LEU A 273 -1.45 -30.06 -6.49
CA LEU A 273 -1.68 -29.17 -5.35
C LEU A 273 -1.25 -29.80 -4.02
N VAL A 274 -1.63 -31.06 -3.77
CA VAL A 274 -1.29 -31.79 -2.54
C VAL A 274 0.23 -31.94 -2.40
N MET A 275 0.93 -32.20 -3.50
CA MET A 275 2.39 -32.35 -3.50
C MET A 275 3.14 -31.05 -3.20
N GLN A 276 2.50 -29.89 -3.30
CA GLN A 276 3.10 -28.61 -2.87
C GLN A 276 3.11 -28.43 -1.34
N ILE A 277 2.49 -29.32 -0.58
CA ILE A 277 2.45 -29.31 0.90
C ILE A 277 1.98 -27.93 1.41
N LEU A 278 0.87 -27.47 0.83
CA LEU A 278 0.13 -26.31 1.28
C LEU A 278 -0.78 -26.69 2.46
N PRO A 279 -1.23 -25.74 3.30
CA PRO A 279 -2.08 -26.02 4.45
C PRO A 279 -3.54 -26.31 4.03
N LEU A 280 -3.74 -27.26 3.11
CA LEU A 280 -5.06 -27.66 2.59
C LEU A 280 -5.93 -28.30 3.69
N HIS A 281 -5.31 -28.80 4.76
CA HIS A 281 -6.04 -29.25 5.96
C HIS A 281 -6.84 -28.09 6.57
N MET A 282 -6.32 -26.86 6.58
CA MET A 282 -7.05 -25.69 7.08
C MET A 282 -8.30 -25.42 6.22
N VAL A 283 -8.18 -25.53 4.89
CA VAL A 283 -9.31 -25.36 3.96
C VAL A 283 -10.41 -26.38 4.24
N LEU A 284 -10.05 -27.64 4.51
CA LEU A 284 -11.02 -28.68 4.89
C LEU A 284 -11.62 -28.44 6.29
N GLN A 285 -10.82 -27.98 7.25
CA GLN A 285 -11.28 -27.73 8.62
C GLN A 285 -12.24 -26.54 8.70
N GLU A 286 -11.93 -25.44 8.02
CA GLU A 286 -12.78 -24.25 7.93
C GLU A 286 -13.98 -24.47 6.99
N GLY A 287 -13.89 -25.47 6.10
CA GLY A 287 -14.97 -25.92 5.22
C GLY A 287 -16.11 -26.67 5.91
N ASN A 288 -16.10 -26.81 7.24
CA ASN A 288 -17.17 -27.45 8.01
C ASN A 288 -18.55 -26.79 7.79
N ASP A 289 -18.56 -25.47 7.53
CA ASP A 289 -19.78 -24.72 7.19
C ASP A 289 -20.28 -25.05 5.75
N TYR A 290 -19.49 -25.79 4.95
CA TYR A 290 -19.75 -26.18 3.55
C TYR A 290 -19.52 -27.68 3.31
N PRO A 291 -20.27 -28.56 4.00
CA PRO A 291 -19.96 -29.99 4.13
C PRO A 291 -19.93 -30.74 2.80
N VAL A 292 -20.82 -30.40 1.85
CA VAL A 292 -20.88 -31.06 0.54
C VAL A 292 -19.61 -30.80 -0.28
N THR A 293 -19.17 -29.55 -0.34
CA THR A 293 -17.96 -29.14 -1.08
C THR A 293 -16.70 -29.68 -0.41
N ALA A 294 -16.65 -29.62 0.93
CA ALA A 294 -15.56 -30.21 1.72
C ALA A 294 -15.43 -31.73 1.49
N ARG A 295 -16.56 -32.46 1.50
CA ARG A 295 -16.60 -33.89 1.20
C ARG A 295 -16.12 -34.20 -0.22
N ARG A 296 -16.51 -33.40 -1.22
CA ARG A 296 -16.04 -33.58 -2.61
C ARG A 296 -14.52 -33.46 -2.72
N LEU A 297 -13.93 -32.45 -2.10
CA LEU A 297 -12.48 -32.29 -2.06
C LEU A 297 -11.80 -33.45 -1.31
N ALA A 298 -12.34 -33.83 -0.14
CA ALA A 298 -11.82 -34.93 0.66
C ALA A 298 -11.82 -36.27 -0.11
N LEU A 299 -12.88 -36.57 -0.85
CA LEU A 299 -12.97 -37.76 -1.71
C LEU A 299 -11.90 -37.77 -2.82
N LYS A 300 -11.66 -36.62 -3.46
CA LYS A 300 -10.60 -36.48 -4.47
C LYS A 300 -9.21 -36.74 -3.87
N ILE A 301 -8.94 -36.20 -2.69
CA ILE A 301 -7.68 -36.43 -1.98
C ILE A 301 -7.54 -37.91 -1.56
N GLN A 302 -8.62 -38.53 -1.07
CA GLN A 302 -8.64 -39.95 -0.69
C GLN A 302 -8.40 -40.89 -1.88
N ALA A 303 -8.83 -40.49 -3.09
CA ALA A 303 -8.61 -41.23 -4.32
C ALA A 303 -7.17 -41.13 -4.88
N LEU A 304 -6.28 -40.34 -4.25
CA LEU A 304 -4.88 -40.26 -4.67
C LEU A 304 -4.12 -41.58 -4.39
N PRO A 305 -3.07 -41.87 -5.18
CA PRO A 305 -2.22 -43.04 -4.96
C PRO A 305 -1.68 -43.14 -3.52
N ALA A 306 -1.57 -44.37 -3.00
CA ALA A 306 -1.14 -44.63 -1.62
C ALA A 306 0.21 -43.97 -1.28
N HIS A 307 1.19 -44.07 -2.19
CA HIS A 307 2.52 -43.46 -2.01
C HIS A 307 2.50 -41.94 -1.86
N ILE A 308 1.44 -41.25 -2.32
CA ILE A 308 1.23 -39.82 -2.09
C ILE A 308 0.59 -39.62 -0.73
N ARG A 309 -0.52 -40.31 -0.45
CA ARG A 309 -1.28 -40.15 0.80
C ARG A 309 -0.46 -40.50 2.05
N GLU A 310 0.44 -41.46 1.93
CA GLU A 310 1.31 -41.94 3.02
C GLU A 310 2.57 -41.07 3.21
N HIS A 311 2.72 -39.98 2.45
CA HIS A 311 3.83 -39.07 2.63
C HIS A 311 3.77 -38.37 4.00
N ASN A 312 4.79 -38.52 4.84
CA ASN A 312 4.81 -38.04 6.24
C ASN A 312 4.35 -36.59 6.44
N LYS A 313 4.67 -35.69 5.50
CA LYS A 313 4.28 -34.27 5.58
C LYS A 313 2.78 -34.01 5.35
N LEU A 314 2.01 -35.01 4.95
CA LEU A 314 0.57 -34.92 4.68
C LEU A 314 -0.29 -35.49 5.81
N GLU A 315 0.30 -35.96 6.90
CA GLU A 315 -0.45 -36.47 8.07
C GLU A 315 -1.56 -35.51 8.54
N PRO A 316 -1.34 -34.17 8.67
CA PRO A 316 -2.40 -33.24 9.04
C PRO A 316 -3.54 -33.18 8.01
N LEU A 317 -3.20 -33.31 6.73
CA LEU A 317 -4.19 -33.32 5.64
C LEU A 317 -5.02 -34.60 5.66
N MET A 318 -4.39 -35.76 5.80
CA MET A 318 -5.09 -37.04 5.83
C MET A 318 -5.96 -37.20 7.08
N SER A 319 -5.53 -36.65 8.22
CA SER A 319 -6.37 -36.53 9.42
C SER A 319 -7.62 -35.68 9.16
N ALA A 320 -7.48 -34.51 8.53
CA ALA A 320 -8.60 -33.66 8.16
C ALA A 320 -9.57 -34.34 7.16
N VAL A 321 -9.03 -35.05 6.16
CA VAL A 321 -9.83 -35.84 5.20
C VAL A 321 -10.66 -36.91 5.91
N THR A 322 -10.03 -37.68 6.81
CA THR A 322 -10.71 -38.75 7.55
C THR A 322 -11.87 -38.18 8.38
N ARG A 323 -11.63 -37.06 9.07
CA ARG A 323 -12.65 -36.37 9.86
C ARG A 323 -13.81 -35.89 9.00
N VAL A 324 -13.55 -35.19 7.89
CA VAL A 324 -14.60 -34.70 6.98
C VAL A 324 -15.42 -35.84 6.38
N LEU A 325 -14.81 -36.99 6.08
CA LEU A 325 -15.52 -38.15 5.53
C LEU A 325 -16.36 -38.88 6.60
N ALA A 326 -15.90 -38.90 7.85
CA ALA A 326 -16.61 -39.48 8.99
C ALA A 326 -17.80 -38.61 9.43
N ASP A 327 -17.61 -37.30 9.57
CA ASP A 327 -18.62 -36.36 10.06
C ASP A 327 -19.77 -36.15 9.06
N ASN A 328 -19.53 -36.40 7.78
CA ASN A 328 -20.53 -36.27 6.71
C ASN A 328 -21.14 -37.60 6.26
N LEU A 329 -21.02 -38.67 7.04
CA LEU A 329 -21.88 -39.83 6.87
C LEU A 329 -23.33 -39.36 7.05
N PRO A 330 -24.21 -39.48 6.04
CA PRO A 330 -25.60 -39.14 6.24
C PRO A 330 -26.12 -39.95 7.44
N ASN A 331 -26.92 -39.29 8.28
CA ASN A 331 -28.06 -39.97 8.88
C ASN A 331 -28.88 -40.58 7.73
N LEU A 332 -28.43 -41.74 7.24
CA LEU A 332 -29.28 -42.77 6.66
C LEU A 332 -30.00 -43.37 7.86
N GLY A 333 -30.91 -42.59 8.42
CA GLY A 333 -31.95 -43.08 9.30
C GLY A 333 -33.07 -43.57 8.40
N ASP A 334 -33.39 -44.84 8.56
CA ASP A 334 -34.52 -45.57 7.97
C ASP A 334 -35.87 -44.84 8.08
#